data_AF-A0A938MA01-F1
#
_entry.id   AF-A0A938MA01-F1
#
_cell.length_a   1.000
_cell.length_b   1.000
_cell.length_c   1.000
_cell.angle_alpha   90.00
_cell.angle_beta   90.00
_cell.angle_gamma   90.00
#
_symmetry.space_group_name_H-M   'P 1'
#
loop_
_entity.id
_entity.type
_entity.pdbx_description
1 polymer ?
#
loop_
_entity_poly.entity_id
_entity_poly.type
_entity_poly.pdbx_seq_one_letter_code
_entity_poly.pdbx_strand_id
1 'polypeptide(L)'
;MVAVSAVAFGEPVNVLLRETREKLKEPERDPKLASRVGFERVERHLSVGNARFWLRQTFEPGQPDGPVVKQYGDFFFGLEFGRRGNGQWDVWHFLQPRVLLPNEKAPVHPTRARPPMGFFPLEQGKRGLADMVWPAGEAGGAFTIRAVKLPDDPQWLYLEVSVDSPGATLDGVAISAYPCETTGPPERERWISSAVAGHLMTNQRAPINPATEWALCWHNKRAQEDWGVLSVFDPEEVAGAAAFGTYGVALELKPKPNRATLRLAVGYFKATPYAEALAALGRDADGLLRRLRTLRWTLDMANMANIERELSPLNDLLRHKSVEEKFGVRWREAANRIAALKASKQLTRAEERELAALLHSQRVLRDEMYATALEALIREMP
;
A
#
# COMPACT_ATOMS: atom_id res chain seq x y z
N MET A 1 -23.83 37.60 -9.32
CA MET A 1 -24.12 36.15 -9.33
C MET A 1 -22.80 35.42 -9.41
N VAL A 2 -22.33 34.85 -8.31
CA VAL A 2 -21.10 34.05 -8.26
C VAL A 2 -21.47 32.68 -8.79
N ALA A 3 -20.90 32.28 -9.93
CA ALA A 3 -21.03 30.94 -10.44
C ALA A 3 -20.34 29.99 -9.46
N VAL A 4 -21.14 29.23 -8.70
CA VAL A 4 -20.66 28.10 -7.92
C VAL A 4 -20.20 27.07 -8.94
N SER A 5 -18.90 27.03 -9.19
CA SER A 5 -18.25 25.99 -9.97
C SER A 5 -18.64 24.66 -9.34
N ALA A 6 -19.41 23.85 -10.07
CA ALA A 6 -19.63 22.46 -9.73
C ALA A 6 -18.25 21.79 -9.75
N VAL A 7 -17.68 21.58 -8.56
CA VAL A 7 -16.48 20.78 -8.40
C VAL A 7 -16.81 19.42 -9.01
N ALA A 8 -16.18 19.10 -10.13
CA ALA A 8 -16.25 17.79 -10.73
C ALA A 8 -15.72 16.80 -9.68
N PHE A 9 -16.63 16.13 -8.98
CA PHE A 9 -16.25 15.06 -8.08
C PHE A 9 -15.66 13.96 -8.96
N GLY A 10 -14.34 13.75 -8.86
CA GLY A 10 -13.67 12.65 -9.53
C GLY A 10 -14.33 11.31 -9.18
N GLU A 11 -14.14 10.31 -10.04
CA GLU A 11 -14.67 8.97 -9.81
C GLU A 11 -14.25 8.44 -8.43
N PRO A 12 -15.14 7.73 -7.72
CA PRO A 12 -14.83 7.20 -6.40
C PRO A 12 -13.62 6.25 -6.46
N VAL A 13 -12.71 6.41 -5.50
CA VAL A 13 -11.54 5.55 -5.38
C VAL A 13 -11.94 4.22 -4.75
N ASN A 14 -11.80 3.14 -5.52
CA ASN A 14 -12.06 1.78 -5.06
C ASN A 14 -10.87 1.20 -4.31
N VAL A 15 -11.14 0.44 -3.25
CA VAL A 15 -10.11 -0.35 -2.54
C VAL A 15 -10.52 -1.82 -2.54
N LEU A 16 -9.68 -2.68 -3.13
CA LEU A 16 -9.98 -4.10 -3.32
C LEU A 16 -8.83 -4.97 -2.81
N LEU A 17 -9.15 -5.98 -2.01
CA LEU A 17 -8.22 -7.00 -1.56
C LEU A 17 -8.55 -8.35 -2.20
N ARG A 18 -7.54 -9.02 -2.76
CA ARG A 18 -7.61 -10.40 -3.22
C ARG A 18 -6.46 -11.20 -2.62
N GLU A 19 -6.77 -12.36 -2.03
CA GLU A 19 -5.76 -13.34 -1.61
C GLU A 19 -5.95 -14.63 -2.42
N THR A 20 -4.84 -15.21 -2.87
CA THR A 20 -4.81 -16.55 -3.48
C THR A 20 -3.77 -17.39 -2.75
N ARG A 21 -4.12 -18.67 -2.53
CA ARG A 21 -3.24 -19.66 -1.93
C ARG A 21 -3.16 -20.86 -2.84
N GLU A 22 -1.95 -21.31 -3.08
CA GLU A 22 -1.69 -22.40 -4.01
C GLU A 22 -0.60 -23.30 -3.46
N LYS A 23 -0.89 -24.60 -3.39
CA LYS A 23 0.16 -25.60 -3.18
C LYS A 23 0.87 -25.83 -4.50
N LEU A 24 2.19 -25.66 -4.51
CA LEU A 24 3.00 -25.88 -5.70
C LEU A 24 3.04 -27.39 -6.00
N LYS A 25 2.29 -27.79 -7.04
CA LYS A 25 2.16 -29.17 -7.49
C LYS A 25 2.96 -29.31 -8.78
N GLU A 26 4.02 -30.11 -8.72
CA GLU A 26 4.97 -30.36 -9.81
C GLU A 26 5.85 -29.14 -10.21
N PRO A 27 7.07 -29.36 -10.76
CA PRO A 27 7.86 -28.28 -11.32
C PRO A 27 7.17 -27.80 -12.60
N GLU A 28 6.22 -26.87 -12.47
CA GLU A 28 5.63 -26.18 -13.61
C GLU A 28 6.74 -25.50 -14.41
N ARG A 29 7.17 -26.14 -15.51
CA ARG A 29 8.06 -25.62 -16.57
C ARG A 29 9.47 -25.15 -16.19
N ASP A 30 9.82 -25.03 -14.90
CA ASP A 30 11.17 -24.68 -14.45
C ASP A 30 11.74 -25.74 -13.49
N PRO A 31 12.75 -26.52 -13.91
CA PRO A 31 13.45 -27.49 -13.06
C PRO A 31 13.98 -26.89 -11.75
N LYS A 32 14.25 -25.58 -11.70
CA LYS A 32 14.72 -24.88 -10.48
C LYS A 32 13.64 -24.81 -9.40
N LEU A 33 12.37 -24.96 -9.76
CA LEU A 33 11.24 -24.96 -8.83
C LEU A 33 10.91 -26.36 -8.28
N ALA A 34 11.60 -27.42 -8.72
CA ALA A 34 11.39 -28.77 -8.21
C ALA A 34 11.61 -28.87 -6.68
N SER A 35 12.55 -28.09 -6.14
CA SER A 35 12.81 -28.00 -4.69
C SER A 35 11.71 -27.30 -3.88
N ARG A 36 10.66 -26.80 -4.54
CA ARG A 36 9.51 -26.10 -3.95
C ARG A 36 8.21 -26.89 -4.05
N VAL A 37 8.24 -28.10 -4.60
CA VAL A 37 7.06 -28.97 -4.63
C VAL A 37 6.57 -29.20 -3.19
N GLY A 38 5.27 -28.99 -2.99
CA GLY A 38 4.61 -29.09 -1.69
C GLY A 38 4.54 -27.77 -0.91
N PHE A 39 5.35 -26.76 -1.25
CA PHE A 39 5.33 -25.45 -0.58
C PHE A 39 4.00 -24.73 -0.89
N GLU A 40 3.56 -23.86 0.02
CA GLU A 40 2.40 -23.00 -0.20
C GLU A 40 2.87 -21.63 -0.70
N ARG A 41 2.38 -21.21 -1.87
CA ARG A 41 2.51 -19.85 -2.38
C ARG A 41 1.27 -19.07 -1.99
N VAL A 42 1.46 -17.93 -1.34
CA VAL A 42 0.39 -16.99 -0.99
C VAL A 42 0.64 -15.68 -1.72
N GLU A 43 -0.34 -15.25 -2.51
CA GLU A 43 -0.32 -13.95 -3.17
C GLU A 43 -1.45 -13.06 -2.65
N ARG A 44 -1.12 -11.80 -2.38
CA ARG A 44 -2.05 -10.77 -1.92
C ARG A 44 -1.97 -9.58 -2.84
N HIS A 45 -3.11 -9.17 -3.36
CA HIS A 45 -3.25 -8.00 -4.20
C HIS A 45 -4.14 -6.98 -3.49
N LEU A 46 -3.60 -5.80 -3.21
CA LEU A 46 -4.35 -4.66 -2.68
C LEU A 46 -4.39 -3.58 -3.75
N SER A 47 -5.57 -3.33 -4.32
CA SER A 47 -5.78 -2.20 -5.24
C SER A 47 -6.31 -1.00 -4.46
N VAL A 48 -5.77 0.19 -4.71
CA VAL A 48 -6.20 1.48 -4.15
C VAL A 48 -6.29 2.47 -5.32
N GLY A 49 -7.47 2.63 -5.90
CA GLY A 49 -7.67 3.33 -7.17
C GLY A 49 -6.96 2.61 -8.32
N ASN A 50 -6.12 3.33 -9.07
CA ASN A 50 -5.28 2.80 -10.14
C ASN A 50 -3.90 2.27 -9.67
N ALA A 51 -3.64 2.25 -8.36
CA ALA A 51 -2.48 1.61 -7.76
C ALA A 51 -2.81 0.19 -7.30
N ARG A 52 -1.90 -0.76 -7.48
CA ARG A 52 -2.03 -2.14 -7.01
C ARG A 52 -0.74 -2.61 -6.35
N PHE A 53 -0.79 -2.86 -5.06
CA PHE A 53 0.25 -3.60 -4.36
C PHE A 53 0.08 -5.08 -4.60
N TRP A 54 1.20 -5.77 -4.81
CA TRP A 54 1.25 -7.22 -4.96
C TRP A 54 2.34 -7.78 -4.05
N LEU A 55 1.93 -8.63 -3.11
CA LEU A 55 2.81 -9.36 -2.21
C LEU A 55 2.72 -10.85 -2.54
N ARG A 56 3.85 -11.47 -2.86
CA ARG A 56 4.00 -12.93 -2.96
C ARG A 56 4.92 -13.41 -1.85
N GLN A 57 4.51 -14.45 -1.15
CA GLN A 57 5.30 -15.13 -0.15
C GLN A 57 5.15 -16.63 -0.33
N THR A 58 6.26 -17.36 -0.23
CA THR A 58 6.28 -18.81 -0.27
C THR A 58 6.57 -19.37 1.12
N PHE A 59 5.85 -20.41 1.55
CA PHE A 59 5.94 -21.02 2.87
C PHE A 59 6.24 -22.52 2.76
N GLU A 60 7.11 -23.00 3.64
CA GLU A 60 7.41 -24.43 3.73
C GLU A 60 6.31 -25.17 4.51
N PRO A 61 5.93 -26.40 4.13
CA PRO A 61 4.91 -27.17 4.85
C PRO A 61 5.28 -27.36 6.31
N GLY A 62 4.34 -27.06 7.21
CA GLY A 62 4.54 -27.22 8.65
C GLY A 62 5.41 -26.14 9.31
N GLN A 63 5.89 -25.14 8.56
CA GLN A 63 6.62 -23.97 9.10
C GLN A 63 5.92 -22.66 8.71
N PRO A 64 4.77 -22.33 9.33
CA PRO A 64 4.03 -21.12 9.02
C PRO A 64 4.69 -19.84 9.55
N ASP A 65 5.69 -19.97 10.44
CA ASP A 65 6.23 -18.86 11.22
C ASP A 65 6.98 -17.81 10.38
N GLY A 66 7.42 -18.18 9.17
CA GLY A 66 8.10 -17.26 8.27
C GLY A 66 8.06 -17.69 6.80
N PRO A 67 8.05 -16.72 5.87
CA PRO A 67 8.21 -17.01 4.45
C PRO A 67 9.64 -17.48 4.16
N VAL A 68 9.78 -18.43 3.25
CA VAL A 68 11.06 -18.82 2.67
C VAL A 68 11.50 -17.72 1.71
N VAL A 69 12.77 -17.31 1.79
CA VAL A 69 13.35 -16.30 0.88
C VAL A 69 14.76 -16.72 0.48
N LYS A 70 14.88 -17.84 -0.25
CA LYS A 70 16.18 -18.42 -0.64
C LYS A 70 16.52 -18.18 -2.12
N GLN A 71 15.52 -17.99 -2.97
CA GLN A 71 15.71 -17.77 -4.40
C GLN A 71 14.72 -16.76 -4.98
N TYR A 72 14.94 -16.39 -6.24
CA TYR A 72 14.02 -15.55 -6.99
C TYR A 72 12.62 -16.17 -7.06
N GLY A 73 11.59 -15.36 -6.89
CA GLY A 73 10.19 -15.81 -6.91
C GLY A 73 9.66 -16.34 -5.58
N ASP A 74 10.51 -16.65 -4.59
CA ASP A 74 10.08 -17.02 -3.24
C ASP A 74 9.38 -15.85 -2.51
N PHE A 75 9.82 -14.62 -2.80
CA PHE A 75 9.25 -13.39 -2.26
C PHE A 75 9.17 -12.32 -3.34
N PHE A 76 8.07 -11.58 -3.34
CA PHE A 76 7.91 -10.37 -4.13
C PHE A 76 7.05 -9.38 -3.34
N PHE A 77 7.44 -8.10 -3.36
CA PHE A 77 6.54 -7.03 -2.93
C PHE A 77 6.67 -5.87 -3.90
N GLY A 78 5.64 -5.64 -4.70
CA GLY A 78 5.64 -4.65 -5.77
C GLY A 78 4.42 -3.74 -5.74
N LEU A 79 4.51 -2.68 -6.54
CA LEU A 79 3.46 -1.69 -6.77
C LEU A 79 3.27 -1.49 -8.27
N GLU A 80 2.16 -1.93 -8.84
CA GLU A 80 1.75 -1.55 -10.20
C GLU A 80 0.95 -0.25 -10.13
N PHE A 81 1.35 0.77 -10.89
CA PHE A 81 0.72 2.09 -10.86
C PHE A 81 0.65 2.69 -12.28
N GLY A 82 -0.56 2.66 -12.86
CA GLY A 82 -0.76 2.95 -14.28
C GLY A 82 -0.91 1.69 -15.13
N ARG A 83 -0.59 1.75 -16.43
CA ARG A 83 -0.72 0.61 -17.37
C ARG A 83 0.67 -0.01 -17.60
N ARG A 84 0.83 -1.32 -17.30
CA ARG A 84 2.09 -2.09 -17.36
C ARG A 84 3.19 -1.54 -16.41
N GLY A 85 3.14 -1.92 -15.13
CA GLY A 85 4.07 -1.44 -14.10
C GLY A 85 3.83 0.02 -13.71
N ASN A 86 4.90 0.74 -13.32
CA ASN A 86 4.91 2.17 -12.99
C ASN A 86 5.44 2.99 -14.17
N GLY A 87 4.65 3.06 -15.25
CA GLY A 87 5.09 3.67 -16.50
C GLY A 87 6.18 2.84 -17.20
N GLN A 88 5.87 1.58 -17.50
CA GLN A 88 6.82 0.60 -18.07
C GLN A 88 8.03 0.27 -17.19
N TRP A 89 8.00 0.67 -15.93
CA TRP A 89 8.99 0.24 -14.95
C TRP A 89 8.39 -0.82 -14.06
N ASP A 90 9.01 -1.97 -14.08
CA ASP A 90 8.75 -3.04 -13.17
C ASP A 90 9.16 -2.69 -11.76
N VAL A 91 8.47 -3.27 -10.80
CA VAL A 91 8.50 -2.83 -9.41
C VAL A 91 8.72 -3.99 -8.49
N TRP A 92 9.47 -4.97 -8.97
CA TRP A 92 9.79 -6.19 -8.26
C TRP A 92 10.62 -5.75 -7.07
N HIS A 93 10.11 -5.95 -5.85
CA HIS A 93 10.72 -5.43 -4.62
C HIS A 93 10.63 -3.91 -4.43
N PHE A 94 9.54 -3.30 -4.88
CA PHE A 94 9.22 -1.87 -4.79
C PHE A 94 9.60 -1.22 -3.47
N LEU A 95 9.21 -1.79 -2.32
CA LEU A 95 9.38 -1.15 -1.01
C LEU A 95 10.11 -2.10 -0.04
N GLN A 96 11.26 -1.65 0.45
CA GLN A 96 12.15 -2.41 1.31
C GLN A 96 12.42 -1.62 2.60
N PRO A 97 11.51 -1.70 3.58
CA PRO A 97 11.70 -1.08 4.88
C PRO A 97 12.75 -1.84 5.69
N ARG A 98 13.50 -1.10 6.51
CA ARG A 98 14.39 -1.60 7.56
C ARG A 98 13.97 -1.03 8.90
N VAL A 99 13.77 -1.92 9.87
CA VAL A 99 13.37 -1.58 11.23
C VAL A 99 14.45 -2.05 12.18
N LEU A 100 14.92 -1.16 13.07
CA LEU A 100 15.77 -1.52 14.19
C LEU A 100 14.88 -1.77 15.41
N LEU A 101 14.95 -2.97 15.97
CA LEU A 101 14.21 -3.37 17.18
C LEU A 101 15.10 -3.19 18.42
N PRO A 102 14.53 -2.97 19.63
CA PRO A 102 15.29 -2.63 20.84
C PRO A 102 16.43 -3.59 21.21
N ASN A 103 16.29 -4.87 20.89
CA ASN A 103 17.23 -5.93 21.26
C ASN A 103 18.00 -6.51 20.06
N GLU A 104 17.79 -5.95 18.87
CA GLU A 104 18.44 -6.42 17.65
C GLU A 104 19.70 -5.61 17.35
N LYS A 105 20.79 -6.30 16.99
CA LYS A 105 22.05 -5.65 16.59
C LYS A 105 22.02 -5.15 15.15
N ALA A 106 21.09 -5.65 14.35
CA ALA A 106 20.96 -5.33 12.93
C ALA A 106 19.50 -5.02 12.58
N PRO A 107 19.24 -4.12 11.62
CA PRO A 107 17.89 -3.89 11.14
C PRO A 107 17.31 -5.13 10.47
N VAL A 108 16.02 -5.38 10.68
CA VAL A 108 15.25 -6.43 10.04
C VAL A 108 14.41 -5.86 8.89
N HIS A 109 14.02 -6.72 7.96
CA HIS A 109 13.07 -6.41 6.89
C HIS A 109 11.70 -7.06 7.19
N PRO A 110 10.74 -6.35 7.82
CA PRO A 110 9.49 -6.96 8.28
C PRO A 110 8.72 -7.67 7.18
N THR A 111 8.70 -7.08 5.97
CA THR A 111 7.98 -7.62 4.81
C THR A 111 8.53 -8.97 4.33
N ARG A 112 9.83 -9.22 4.57
CA ARG A 112 10.54 -10.45 4.17
C ARG A 112 10.67 -11.47 5.29
N ALA A 113 10.65 -11.02 6.54
CA ALA A 113 10.92 -11.88 7.69
C ALA A 113 9.66 -12.60 8.19
N ARG A 114 8.47 -12.02 7.99
CA ARG A 114 7.24 -12.48 8.65
C ARG A 114 6.03 -12.43 7.71
N PRO A 115 5.02 -13.29 7.91
CA PRO A 115 3.72 -13.11 7.25
C PRO A 115 3.07 -11.79 7.71
N PRO A 116 2.33 -11.10 6.83
CA PRO A 116 1.54 -9.94 7.24
C PRO A 116 0.44 -10.36 8.22
N MET A 117 0.12 -9.49 9.19
CA MET A 117 -1.08 -9.61 10.01
C MET A 117 -2.35 -9.42 9.18
N GLY A 118 -2.26 -8.63 8.10
CA GLY A 118 -3.36 -8.44 7.17
C GLY A 118 -3.21 -7.18 6.35
N PHE A 119 -4.00 -7.12 5.28
CA PHE A 119 -4.21 -5.92 4.47
C PHE A 119 -5.64 -5.43 4.75
N PHE A 120 -5.79 -4.16 5.09
CA PHE A 120 -7.05 -3.61 5.59
C PHE A 120 -7.48 -2.43 4.73
N PRO A 121 -8.49 -2.60 3.85
CA PRO A 121 -9.20 -1.48 3.26
C PRO A 121 -9.89 -0.68 4.36
N LEU A 122 -9.49 0.57 4.57
CA LEU A 122 -10.00 1.43 5.65
C LEU A 122 -11.05 2.42 5.14
N GLU A 123 -10.84 2.97 3.94
CA GLU A 123 -11.75 3.95 3.34
C GLU A 123 -11.80 3.78 1.82
N GLN A 124 -12.98 3.99 1.25
CA GLN A 124 -13.22 4.02 -0.20
C GLN A 124 -14.22 5.14 -0.55
N GLY A 125 -14.21 5.61 -1.80
CA GLY A 125 -15.07 6.69 -2.28
C GLY A 125 -14.31 8.00 -2.47
N LYS A 126 -14.47 8.97 -1.55
CA LYS A 126 -13.81 10.29 -1.65
C LYS A 126 -12.28 10.23 -1.66
N ARG A 127 -11.73 9.11 -1.20
CA ARG A 127 -10.34 8.69 -1.33
C ARG A 127 -10.25 7.19 -1.04
N GLY A 128 -9.15 6.58 -1.43
CA GLY A 128 -8.78 5.24 -1.00
C GLY A 128 -7.80 5.33 0.16
N LEU A 129 -8.06 4.61 1.25
CA LEU A 129 -7.15 4.46 2.37
C LEU A 129 -7.03 2.98 2.70
N ALA A 130 -5.80 2.48 2.82
CA ALA A 130 -5.57 1.09 3.19
C ALA A 130 -4.27 0.91 4.00
N ASP A 131 -4.28 -0.07 4.90
CA ASP A 131 -3.10 -0.50 5.65
C ASP A 131 -2.61 -1.86 5.17
N MET A 132 -1.30 -2.01 5.04
CA MET A 132 -0.62 -3.30 4.96
C MET A 132 0.23 -3.46 6.20
N VAL A 133 0.00 -4.52 6.99
CA VAL A 133 0.51 -4.60 8.35
C VAL A 133 1.28 -5.89 8.59
N TRP A 134 2.46 -5.77 9.19
CA TRP A 134 3.30 -6.87 9.64
C TRP A 134 3.57 -6.76 11.13
N PRO A 135 3.81 -7.88 11.83
CA PRO A 135 4.29 -7.82 13.20
C PRO A 135 5.68 -7.14 13.23
N ALA A 136 5.87 -6.19 14.14
CA ALA A 136 7.14 -5.45 14.25
C ALA A 136 8.28 -6.32 14.80
N GLY A 137 8.00 -7.13 15.83
CA GLY A 137 8.97 -7.93 16.56
C GLY A 137 8.27 -8.96 17.46
N GLU A 138 9.02 -9.76 18.21
CA GLU A 138 8.42 -10.71 19.18
C GLU A 138 7.80 -9.97 20.38
N ALA A 139 8.34 -8.82 20.72
CA ALA A 139 7.85 -7.94 21.79
C ALA A 139 6.50 -7.26 21.49
N GLY A 140 5.86 -7.59 20.36
CA GLY A 140 4.60 -7.01 19.93
C GLY A 140 4.75 -5.72 19.11
N GLY A 141 3.61 -5.17 18.69
CA GLY A 141 3.53 -3.99 17.83
C GLY A 141 3.48 -4.30 16.34
N ALA A 142 3.39 -3.26 15.53
CA ALA A 142 3.09 -3.35 14.11
C ALA A 142 4.01 -2.49 13.25
N PHE A 143 4.57 -3.08 12.20
CA PHE A 143 5.06 -2.33 11.05
C PHE A 143 3.90 -2.12 10.07
N THR A 144 3.64 -0.87 9.68
CA THR A 144 2.51 -0.51 8.82
C THR A 144 2.99 0.28 7.62
N ILE A 145 2.52 -0.11 6.43
CA ILE A 145 2.54 0.72 5.22
C ILE A 145 1.11 1.15 4.98
N ARG A 146 0.84 2.44 5.16
CA ARG A 146 -0.46 3.05 4.88
C ARG A 146 -0.42 3.73 3.52
N ALA A 147 -1.35 3.38 2.65
CA ALA A 147 -1.50 3.94 1.32
C ALA A 147 -2.74 4.83 1.25
N VAL A 148 -2.58 6.03 0.71
CA VAL A 148 -3.66 7.00 0.45
C VAL A 148 -3.69 7.36 -1.03
N LYS A 149 -4.88 7.27 -1.61
CA LYS A 149 -5.13 7.64 -3.00
C LYS A 149 -6.26 8.67 -3.07
N LEU A 150 -5.98 9.81 -3.70
CA LEU A 150 -6.96 10.88 -3.88
C LEU A 150 -7.56 10.84 -5.30
N PRO A 151 -8.86 11.12 -5.47
CA PRO A 151 -9.54 11.11 -6.77
C PRO A 151 -9.16 12.30 -7.65
N ASP A 152 -8.89 13.46 -7.03
CA ASP A 152 -8.42 14.68 -7.70
C ASP A 152 -6.93 14.63 -8.06
N ASP A 153 -6.24 13.56 -7.66
CA ASP A 153 -4.82 13.37 -7.93
C ASP A 153 -4.50 11.96 -8.45
N PRO A 154 -5.03 11.57 -9.62
CA PRO A 154 -4.95 10.20 -10.13
C PRO A 154 -3.53 9.75 -10.51
N GLN A 155 -2.56 10.67 -10.61
CA GLN A 155 -1.17 10.36 -10.93
C GLN A 155 -0.30 10.07 -9.70
N TRP A 156 -0.77 10.37 -8.49
CA TRP A 156 0.03 10.25 -7.26
C TRP A 156 -0.57 9.26 -6.26
N LEU A 157 0.30 8.53 -5.58
CA LEU A 157 -0.01 7.65 -4.46
C LEU A 157 0.83 8.08 -3.26
N TYR A 158 0.18 8.26 -2.12
CA TYR A 158 0.84 8.72 -0.90
C TYR A 158 1.04 7.55 0.05
N LEU A 159 2.25 7.40 0.58
CA LEU A 159 2.65 6.31 1.45
C LEU A 159 3.14 6.87 2.78
N GLU A 160 2.69 6.26 3.87
CA GLU A 160 3.24 6.43 5.20
C GLU A 160 3.77 5.07 5.66
N VAL A 161 5.09 5.00 5.84
CA VAL A 161 5.77 3.84 6.40
C VAL A 161 5.99 4.11 7.88
N SER A 162 5.52 3.22 8.74
CA SER A 162 5.58 3.42 10.19
C SER A 162 5.86 2.14 10.96
N VAL A 163 6.46 2.28 12.14
CA VAL A 163 6.58 1.22 13.13
C VAL A 163 5.97 1.69 14.45
N ASP A 164 5.02 0.92 14.94
CA ASP A 164 4.35 1.13 16.22
C ASP A 164 4.72 -0.03 17.14
N SER A 165 5.90 0.05 17.75
CA SER A 165 6.41 -0.94 18.70
C SER A 165 7.36 -0.25 19.68
N PRO A 166 7.25 -0.51 21.00
CA PRO A 166 8.06 0.15 22.01
C PRO A 166 9.57 0.04 21.71
N GLY A 167 10.23 1.20 21.58
CA GLY A 167 11.67 1.31 21.31
C GLY A 167 12.11 0.90 19.89
N ALA A 168 11.20 0.52 19.01
CA ALA A 168 11.52 0.27 17.61
C ALA A 168 11.66 1.59 16.83
N THR A 169 12.57 1.63 15.86
CA THR A 169 12.76 2.80 14.98
C THR A 169 12.89 2.38 13.52
N LEU A 170 12.52 3.27 12.61
CA LEU A 170 12.82 3.08 11.19
C LEU A 170 14.30 3.39 10.94
N ASP A 171 15.06 2.40 10.48
CA ASP A 171 16.46 2.57 10.09
C ASP A 171 16.58 3.11 8.66
N GLY A 172 15.70 2.65 7.77
CA GLY A 172 15.72 3.03 6.36
C GLY A 172 14.48 2.57 5.61
N VAL A 173 14.16 3.29 4.54
CA VAL A 173 13.13 2.90 3.57
C VAL A 173 13.76 3.00 2.19
N ALA A 174 13.93 1.87 1.52
CA ALA A 174 14.33 1.89 0.12
C ALA A 174 13.11 1.67 -0.78
N ILE A 175 12.97 2.50 -1.80
CA ILE A 175 12.08 2.23 -2.93
C ILE A 175 12.88 1.88 -4.17
N SER A 176 12.39 0.97 -5.01
CA SER A 176 13.07 0.55 -6.22
C SER A 176 12.13 0.24 -7.39
N ALA A 177 12.65 0.44 -8.61
CA ALA A 177 11.96 0.11 -9.84
C ALA A 177 13.00 -0.28 -10.93
N TYR A 178 12.58 -1.10 -11.88
CA TYR A 178 13.36 -1.76 -12.93
C TYR A 178 12.72 -1.44 -14.27
N PRO A 179 13.38 -0.78 -15.23
CA PRO A 179 12.75 -0.52 -16.53
C PRO A 179 12.49 -1.83 -17.29
N CYS A 180 11.28 -2.01 -17.85
CA CYS A 180 10.84 -3.23 -18.53
C CYS A 180 11.34 -3.36 -19.99
N GLU A 181 11.65 -2.26 -20.68
CA GLU A 181 11.82 -2.25 -22.16
C GLU A 181 13.19 -1.69 -22.62
N THR A 182 14.31 -2.11 -22.01
CA THR A 182 15.66 -1.72 -22.50
C THR A 182 16.30 -2.83 -23.35
N THR A 183 16.68 -2.55 -24.60
CA THR A 183 17.18 -3.56 -25.55
C THR A 183 18.71 -3.70 -25.59
N GLY A 184 19.49 -2.82 -24.97
CA GLY A 184 20.96 -2.97 -24.90
C GLY A 184 21.72 -2.00 -23.95
N PRO A 185 23.05 -2.17 -23.79
CA PRO A 185 23.88 -1.38 -22.86
C PRO A 185 23.85 0.14 -23.00
N PRO A 186 23.77 0.76 -24.20
CA PRO A 186 23.63 2.21 -24.32
C PRO A 186 22.28 2.72 -23.78
N GLU A 187 21.23 1.90 -23.87
CA GLU A 187 19.86 2.21 -23.45
C GLU A 187 19.61 1.96 -21.95
N ARG A 188 20.62 1.43 -21.23
CA ARG A 188 20.54 1.09 -19.79
C ARG A 188 21.12 2.17 -18.87
N GLU A 189 21.45 3.35 -19.40
CA GLU A 189 21.80 4.49 -18.56
C GLU A 189 20.57 4.98 -17.79
N ARG A 190 20.42 4.46 -16.58
CA ARG A 190 19.35 4.78 -15.64
C ARG A 190 19.76 5.93 -14.74
N TRP A 191 18.84 6.86 -14.53
CA TRP A 191 19.11 8.07 -13.77
C TRP A 191 18.01 8.33 -12.75
N ILE A 192 18.43 8.97 -11.66
CA ILE A 192 17.56 9.77 -10.81
C ILE A 192 17.96 11.22 -11.04
N SER A 193 17.00 12.11 -11.29
CA SER A 193 17.26 13.54 -11.47
C SER A 193 16.34 14.38 -10.61
N SER A 194 16.91 15.39 -9.97
CA SER A 194 16.22 16.49 -9.32
C SER A 194 16.29 17.74 -10.22
N ALA A 195 15.70 18.85 -9.78
CA ALA A 195 15.82 20.12 -10.49
C ALA A 195 17.27 20.65 -10.54
N VAL A 196 18.14 20.17 -9.64
CA VAL A 196 19.50 20.72 -9.46
C VAL A 196 20.62 19.73 -9.81
N ALA A 197 20.34 18.43 -9.85
CA ALA A 197 21.35 17.42 -10.15
C ALA A 197 20.78 16.17 -10.81
N GLY A 198 21.65 15.47 -11.54
CA GLY A 198 21.38 14.16 -12.12
C GLY A 198 22.38 13.13 -11.62
N HIS A 199 21.88 11.98 -11.20
CA HIS A 199 22.65 10.87 -10.64
C HIS A 199 22.54 9.67 -11.58
N LEU A 200 23.66 9.22 -12.14
CA LEU A 200 23.73 7.98 -12.92
C LEU A 200 23.73 6.79 -11.96
N MET A 201 22.89 5.80 -12.21
CA MET A 201 22.84 4.62 -11.36
C MET A 201 24.05 3.72 -11.60
N THR A 202 24.74 3.42 -10.51
CA THR A 202 25.84 2.47 -10.46
C THR A 202 25.63 1.51 -9.29
N ASN A 203 26.53 0.54 -9.13
CA ASN A 203 26.60 -0.30 -7.94
C ASN A 203 27.03 0.47 -6.69
N GLN A 204 27.56 1.69 -6.84
CA GLN A 204 27.90 2.59 -5.73
C GLN A 204 26.73 3.51 -5.40
N ARG A 205 26.63 3.87 -4.11
CA ARG A 205 25.62 4.79 -3.61
C ARG A 205 26.01 6.23 -3.93
N ALA A 206 25.20 6.92 -4.71
CA ALA A 206 25.31 8.34 -4.98
C ALA A 206 24.50 9.11 -3.92
N PRO A 207 25.13 9.97 -3.08
CA PRO A 207 24.40 10.74 -2.09
C PRO A 207 23.48 11.75 -2.76
N ILE A 208 22.26 11.87 -2.23
CA ILE A 208 21.25 12.87 -2.60
C ILE A 208 21.12 13.82 -1.42
N ASN A 209 21.15 15.13 -1.65
CA ASN A 209 20.93 16.11 -0.59
C ASN A 209 19.42 16.29 -0.31
N PRO A 210 18.88 15.80 0.83
CA PRO A 210 17.45 15.87 1.09
C PRO A 210 16.92 17.32 1.09
N ALA A 211 17.75 18.30 1.49
CA ALA A 211 17.31 19.70 1.57
C ALA A 211 17.00 20.32 0.21
N THR A 212 17.63 19.85 -0.86
CA THR A 212 17.50 20.44 -2.21
C THR A 212 16.99 19.46 -3.26
N GLU A 213 16.96 18.16 -2.96
CA GLU A 213 16.70 17.09 -3.92
C GLU A 213 15.63 16.11 -3.40
N TRP A 214 14.51 16.65 -2.92
CA TRP A 214 13.41 15.87 -2.34
C TRP A 214 12.29 15.52 -3.33
N ALA A 215 12.31 16.13 -4.52
CA ALA A 215 11.47 15.78 -5.66
C ALA A 215 12.36 15.21 -6.78
N LEU A 216 12.08 13.97 -7.18
CA LEU A 216 12.95 13.17 -8.03
C LEU A 216 12.18 12.56 -9.21
N CYS A 217 12.80 12.59 -10.39
CA CYS A 217 12.36 11.95 -11.62
C CYS A 217 13.31 10.80 -11.96
N TRP A 218 12.76 9.62 -12.19
CA TRP A 218 13.49 8.39 -12.44
C TRP A 218 13.27 8.01 -13.90
N HIS A 219 14.36 7.90 -14.68
CA HIS A 219 14.27 7.78 -16.14
C HIS A 219 15.46 7.05 -16.75
N ASN A 220 15.32 6.64 -18.01
CA ASN A 220 16.42 6.21 -18.85
C ASN A 220 16.82 7.37 -19.78
N LYS A 221 18.10 7.75 -19.78
CA LYS A 221 18.54 8.98 -20.47
C LYS A 221 18.67 8.84 -21.99
N ARG A 222 18.98 7.62 -22.47
CA ARG A 222 19.37 7.36 -23.88
C ARG A 222 18.37 6.53 -24.67
N ALA A 223 17.48 5.81 -24.00
CA ALA A 223 16.24 5.36 -24.63
C ALA A 223 15.32 6.59 -24.70
N GLN A 224 14.66 6.84 -25.82
CA GLN A 224 13.66 7.91 -25.94
C GLN A 224 12.40 7.56 -25.13
N GLU A 225 12.57 7.28 -23.84
CA GLU A 225 11.50 6.86 -22.95
C GLU A 225 10.69 8.09 -22.54
N ASP A 226 9.44 8.06 -22.93
CA ASP A 226 8.40 8.99 -22.57
C ASP A 226 7.67 8.54 -21.29
N TRP A 227 8.34 7.71 -20.47
CA TRP A 227 7.80 7.13 -19.23
C TRP A 227 8.84 7.07 -18.12
N GLY A 228 8.35 7.02 -16.88
CA GLY A 228 9.20 6.79 -15.71
C GLY A 228 8.47 7.03 -14.39
N VAL A 229 9.24 6.99 -13.31
CA VAL A 229 8.73 7.10 -11.94
C VAL A 229 9.03 8.48 -11.38
N LEU A 230 8.09 9.03 -10.61
CA LEU A 230 8.28 10.27 -9.86
C LEU A 230 8.25 9.92 -8.37
N SER A 231 9.01 10.64 -7.55
CA SER A 231 8.95 10.50 -6.10
C SER A 231 9.16 11.83 -5.41
N VAL A 232 8.40 12.07 -4.34
CA VAL A 232 8.53 13.23 -3.45
C VAL A 232 8.61 12.71 -2.01
N PHE A 233 9.59 13.16 -1.23
CA PHE A 233 9.67 12.84 0.20
C PHE A 233 9.79 14.10 1.04
N ASP A 234 9.48 14.01 2.33
CA ASP A 234 9.60 15.16 3.21
C ASP A 234 11.06 15.35 3.71
N PRO A 235 11.76 16.43 3.34
CA PRO A 235 13.11 16.69 3.83
C PRO A 235 13.19 16.89 5.35
N GLU A 236 12.08 17.21 6.02
CA GLU A 236 12.03 17.33 7.47
C GLU A 236 12.01 15.97 8.18
N GLU A 237 11.65 14.89 7.48
CA GLU A 237 11.60 13.53 8.02
C GLU A 237 12.89 12.72 7.69
N VAL A 238 13.65 13.15 6.67
CA VAL A 238 14.81 12.42 6.13
C VAL A 238 16.14 13.06 6.59
N ALA A 239 17.03 12.27 7.17
CA ALA A 239 18.40 12.69 7.53
C ALA A 239 19.41 12.49 6.39
N GLY A 240 19.18 11.51 5.52
CA GLY A 240 20.05 11.25 4.38
C GLY A 240 19.31 10.47 3.30
N ALA A 241 19.69 10.70 2.05
CA ALA A 241 19.15 9.98 0.91
C ALA A 241 20.30 9.52 0.01
N ALA A 242 20.11 8.38 -0.67
CA ALA A 242 21.07 7.90 -1.65
C ALA A 242 20.38 7.18 -2.80
N ALA A 243 20.84 7.46 -4.01
CA ALA A 243 20.47 6.71 -5.20
C ALA A 243 21.47 5.58 -5.46
N PHE A 244 20.99 4.42 -5.90
CA PHE A 244 21.84 3.26 -6.22
C PHE A 244 21.09 2.27 -7.11
N GLY A 245 21.83 1.35 -7.74
CA GLY A 245 21.25 0.17 -8.38
C GLY A 245 21.97 -0.25 -9.65
N THR A 246 22.11 -1.57 -9.84
CA THR A 246 22.74 -2.16 -11.02
C THR A 246 21.70 -2.50 -12.10
N TYR A 247 20.61 -3.16 -11.69
CA TYR A 247 19.55 -3.64 -12.59
C TYR A 247 18.25 -2.84 -12.52
N GLY A 248 18.07 -2.07 -11.44
CA GLY A 248 17.00 -1.11 -11.29
C GLY A 248 17.57 0.21 -10.78
N VAL A 249 16.69 1.17 -10.62
CA VAL A 249 16.91 2.38 -9.86
C VAL A 249 16.36 2.15 -8.46
N ALA A 250 17.10 2.56 -7.45
CA ALA A 250 16.64 2.57 -6.07
C ALA A 250 17.00 3.89 -5.39
N LEU A 251 16.11 4.32 -4.51
CA LEU A 251 16.30 5.45 -3.61
C LEU A 251 16.19 4.91 -2.18
N GLU A 252 17.26 5.03 -1.42
CA GLU A 252 17.25 4.79 0.01
C GLU A 252 17.03 6.10 0.75
N LEU A 253 16.04 6.12 1.65
CA LEU A 253 15.75 7.21 2.56
C LEU A 253 16.09 6.78 3.97
N LYS A 254 16.97 7.51 4.64
CA LYS A 254 17.31 7.34 6.04
C LYS A 254 16.51 8.34 6.88
N PRO A 255 15.58 7.90 7.73
CA PRO A 255 14.83 8.79 8.61
C PRO A 255 15.75 9.55 9.57
N LYS A 256 15.28 10.71 10.06
CA LYS A 256 15.93 11.37 11.19
C LYS A 256 15.91 10.48 12.45
N PRO A 257 16.87 10.65 13.39
CA PRO A 257 16.91 9.87 14.61
C PRO A 257 15.56 9.86 15.36
N ASN A 258 15.21 8.71 15.93
CA ASN A 258 13.97 8.50 16.70
C ASN A 258 12.67 8.70 15.91
N ARG A 259 12.71 8.75 14.57
CA ARG A 259 11.50 8.74 13.75
C ARG A 259 10.97 7.31 13.61
N ALA A 260 9.73 7.13 14.04
CA ALA A 260 8.95 5.91 13.85
C ALA A 260 8.10 5.94 12.57
N THR A 261 8.17 7.03 11.80
CA THR A 261 7.34 7.24 10.62
C THR A 261 8.12 8.02 9.56
N LEU A 262 7.92 7.64 8.29
CA LEU A 262 8.44 8.32 7.11
C LEU A 262 7.36 8.35 6.03
N ARG A 263 7.19 9.50 5.39
CA ARG A 263 6.19 9.73 4.35
C ARG A 263 6.83 10.05 3.02
N LEU A 264 6.21 9.53 1.97
CA LEU A 264 6.58 9.80 0.58
C LEU A 264 5.36 9.75 -0.33
N ALA A 265 5.42 10.47 -1.44
CA ALA A 265 4.52 10.31 -2.56
C ALA A 265 5.28 9.67 -3.73
N VAL A 266 4.62 8.74 -4.42
CA VAL A 266 5.12 8.13 -5.64
C VAL A 266 4.16 8.42 -6.78
N GLY A 267 4.71 8.76 -7.93
CA GLY A 267 4.02 9.15 -9.14
C GLY A 267 4.62 8.45 -10.35
N TYR A 268 4.06 8.74 -11.51
CA TYR A 268 4.62 8.34 -12.79
C TYR A 268 4.35 9.41 -13.84
N PHE A 269 5.16 9.44 -14.89
CA PHE A 269 4.86 10.17 -16.11
C PHE A 269 4.73 9.20 -17.28
N LYS A 270 4.00 9.63 -18.31
CA LYS A 270 3.64 8.83 -19.48
C LYS A 270 3.57 9.73 -20.70
N ALA A 271 3.99 9.23 -21.85
CA ALA A 271 3.96 9.96 -23.11
C ALA A 271 4.55 11.37 -22.99
N THR A 272 5.54 11.54 -22.11
CA THR A 272 6.18 12.82 -21.79
C THR A 272 7.69 12.63 -21.73
N PRO A 273 8.49 13.35 -22.53
CA PRO A 273 9.96 13.33 -22.41
C PRO A 273 10.41 13.66 -20.98
N TYR A 274 11.43 12.97 -20.47
CA TYR A 274 11.84 13.15 -19.07
C TYR A 274 12.18 14.60 -18.72
N ALA A 275 12.72 15.39 -19.65
CA ALA A 275 13.04 16.80 -19.42
C ALA A 275 11.78 17.63 -19.15
N GLU A 276 10.69 17.36 -19.87
CA GLU A 276 9.40 18.00 -19.64
C GLU A 276 8.75 17.49 -18.34
N ALA A 277 8.85 16.20 -18.05
CA ALA A 277 8.37 15.62 -16.80
C ALA A 277 9.11 16.19 -15.58
N LEU A 278 10.43 16.34 -15.65
CA LEU A 278 11.25 16.95 -14.61
C LEU A 278 10.91 18.43 -14.42
N ALA A 279 10.69 19.17 -15.52
CA ALA A 279 10.26 20.56 -15.45
C ALA A 279 8.85 20.71 -14.84
N ALA A 280 7.92 19.81 -15.16
CA ALA A 280 6.59 19.76 -14.56
C ALA A 280 6.68 19.43 -13.06
N LEU A 281 7.45 18.40 -12.69
CA LEU A 281 7.71 18.07 -11.29
C LEU A 281 8.28 19.27 -10.54
N GLY A 282 9.24 19.99 -11.11
CA GLY A 282 9.82 21.19 -10.48
C GLY A 282 8.81 22.31 -10.22
N ARG A 283 7.78 22.47 -11.07
CA ARG A 283 6.70 23.45 -10.84
C ARG A 283 5.74 23.00 -9.75
N ASP A 284 5.46 21.71 -9.66
CA ASP A 284 4.41 21.16 -8.80
C ASP A 284 4.93 20.64 -7.45
N ALA A 285 6.25 20.47 -7.32
CA ALA A 285 6.92 19.85 -6.17
C ALA A 285 6.48 20.45 -4.83
N ASP A 286 6.47 21.78 -4.68
CA ASP A 286 6.09 22.43 -3.43
C ASP A 286 4.62 22.18 -3.06
N GLY A 287 3.74 22.14 -4.07
CA GLY A 287 2.33 21.78 -3.88
C GLY A 287 2.17 20.35 -3.39
N LEU A 288 2.92 19.42 -3.99
CA LEU A 288 2.95 18.00 -3.60
C LEU A 288 3.51 17.81 -2.19
N LEU A 289 4.58 18.52 -1.82
CA LEU A 289 5.15 18.45 -0.47
C LEU A 289 4.17 19.01 0.58
N ARG A 290 3.55 20.16 0.31
CA ARG A 290 2.50 20.71 1.19
C ARG A 290 1.37 19.69 1.37
N ARG A 291 0.91 19.09 0.28
CA ARG A 291 -0.14 18.07 0.32
C ARG A 291 0.29 16.85 1.13
N LEU A 292 1.50 16.33 0.93
CA LEU A 292 2.06 15.21 1.70
C LEU A 292 2.05 15.48 3.21
N ARG A 293 2.41 16.71 3.61
CA ARG A 293 2.44 17.16 5.02
C ARG A 293 1.05 17.34 5.62
N THR A 294 0.10 17.87 4.85
CA THR A 294 -1.26 18.16 5.34
C THR A 294 -2.23 17.00 5.12
N LEU A 295 -1.80 15.92 4.47
CA LEU A 295 -2.65 14.79 4.17
C LEU A 295 -3.21 14.21 5.46
N ARG A 296 -4.54 14.01 5.52
CA ARG A 296 -5.16 13.33 6.63
C ARG A 296 -4.78 11.86 6.58
N TRP A 297 -3.88 11.40 7.45
CA TRP A 297 -3.49 9.99 7.46
C TRP A 297 -4.45 9.09 8.22
N THR A 298 -5.43 9.62 8.94
CA THR A 298 -6.43 8.85 9.72
C THR A 298 -7.74 8.69 8.96
N LEU A 299 -8.56 7.73 9.37
CA LEU A 299 -9.85 7.43 8.76
C LEU A 299 -10.84 8.61 8.87
N ASP A 300 -11.62 8.86 7.82
CA ASP A 300 -12.65 9.91 7.84
C ASP A 300 -13.98 9.41 8.44
N MET A 301 -14.18 9.69 9.72
CA MET A 301 -15.41 9.34 10.44
C MET A 301 -16.69 9.90 9.78
N ALA A 302 -16.60 11.04 9.08
CA ALA A 302 -17.75 11.58 8.35
C ALA A 302 -18.14 10.69 7.16
N ASN A 303 -17.16 10.09 6.48
CA ASN A 303 -17.42 9.13 5.41
C ASN A 303 -18.06 7.85 5.97
N MET A 304 -17.70 7.44 7.19
CA MET A 304 -18.27 6.26 7.84
C MET A 304 -19.76 6.38 8.18
N ALA A 305 -20.25 7.59 8.44
CA ALA A 305 -21.68 7.82 8.67
C ALA A 305 -22.52 7.45 7.43
N ASN A 306 -21.93 7.51 6.22
CA ASN A 306 -22.62 7.05 5.01
C ASN A 306 -22.72 5.52 4.97
N ILE A 307 -21.68 4.81 5.40
CA ILE A 307 -21.71 3.33 5.49
C ILE A 307 -22.78 2.90 6.49
N GLU A 308 -22.94 3.59 7.62
CA GLU A 308 -24.05 3.30 8.54
C GLU A 308 -25.41 3.52 7.91
N ARG A 309 -25.58 4.58 7.12
CA ARG A 309 -26.83 4.80 6.40
C ARG A 309 -27.12 3.65 5.43
N GLU A 310 -26.09 3.08 4.79
CA GLU A 310 -26.22 1.88 3.95
C GLU A 310 -26.63 0.64 4.77
N LEU A 311 -26.21 0.55 6.03
CA LEU A 311 -26.44 -0.60 6.91
C LEU A 311 -27.72 -0.46 7.76
N SER A 312 -28.25 0.74 7.96
CA SER A 312 -29.46 1.00 8.75
C SER A 312 -30.68 0.17 8.32
N PRO A 313 -30.95 -0.07 7.01
CA PRO A 313 -32.07 -0.92 6.59
C PRO A 313 -31.98 -2.36 7.10
N LEU A 314 -30.81 -2.82 7.56
CA LEU A 314 -30.64 -4.18 8.06
C LEU A 314 -31.32 -4.44 9.39
N ASN A 315 -31.54 -3.38 10.18
CA ASN A 315 -32.31 -3.51 11.40
C ASN A 315 -33.76 -3.93 11.12
N ASP A 316 -34.29 -3.64 9.93
CA ASP A 316 -35.61 -4.09 9.52
C ASP A 316 -35.62 -5.58 9.12
N LEU A 317 -34.53 -6.10 8.54
CA LEU A 317 -34.42 -7.53 8.26
C LEU A 317 -34.39 -8.39 9.52
N LEU A 318 -33.83 -7.87 10.63
CA LEU A 318 -33.84 -8.54 11.94
C LEU A 318 -35.24 -8.64 12.56
N ARG A 319 -36.27 -8.04 11.95
CA ARG A 319 -37.66 -8.28 12.36
C ARG A 319 -38.17 -9.65 11.91
N HIS A 320 -37.54 -10.26 10.90
CA HIS A 320 -37.84 -11.64 10.50
C HIS A 320 -37.23 -12.63 11.48
N LYS A 321 -38.07 -13.48 12.09
CA LYS A 321 -37.67 -14.44 13.13
C LYS A 321 -36.48 -15.33 12.71
N SER A 322 -36.50 -15.86 11.49
CA SER A 322 -35.43 -16.71 10.95
C SER A 322 -34.08 -15.99 10.82
N VAL A 323 -34.11 -14.68 10.52
CA VAL A 323 -32.92 -13.84 10.41
C VAL A 323 -32.40 -13.48 11.81
N GLU A 324 -33.30 -13.10 12.73
CA GLU A 324 -32.97 -12.77 14.11
C GLU A 324 -32.33 -13.95 14.85
N GLU A 325 -32.92 -15.14 14.76
CA GLU A 325 -32.41 -16.35 15.40
C GLU A 325 -31.01 -16.72 14.88
N LYS A 326 -30.76 -16.52 13.58
CA LYS A 326 -29.49 -16.91 12.93
C LYS A 326 -28.39 -15.85 13.09
N PHE A 327 -28.72 -14.57 13.09
CA PHE A 327 -27.75 -13.48 12.98
C PHE A 327 -27.81 -12.42 14.08
N GLY A 328 -28.87 -12.37 14.89
CA GLY A 328 -29.14 -11.27 15.82
C GLY A 328 -28.05 -11.03 16.85
N VAL A 329 -27.45 -12.09 17.40
CA VAL A 329 -26.32 -11.99 18.36
C VAL A 329 -25.10 -11.34 17.69
N ARG A 330 -24.63 -11.93 16.58
CA ARG A 330 -23.47 -11.45 15.83
C ARG A 330 -23.65 -10.02 15.33
N TRP A 331 -24.86 -9.65 14.93
CA TRP A 331 -25.20 -8.27 14.55
C TRP A 331 -25.09 -7.30 15.72
N ARG A 332 -25.73 -7.60 16.86
CA ARG A 332 -25.70 -6.74 18.05
C ARG A 332 -24.31 -6.55 18.61
N GLU A 333 -23.50 -7.61 18.67
CA GLU A 333 -22.11 -7.54 19.12
C GLU A 333 -21.28 -6.60 18.24
N ALA A 334 -21.36 -6.77 16.91
CA ALA A 334 -20.66 -5.90 15.96
C ALA A 334 -21.15 -4.45 16.05
N ALA A 335 -22.46 -4.22 16.14
CA ALA A 335 -23.06 -2.90 16.24
C ALA A 335 -22.63 -2.18 17.54
N ASN A 336 -22.65 -2.88 18.68
CA ASN A 336 -22.19 -2.34 19.96
C ASN A 336 -20.70 -2.01 19.93
N ARG A 337 -19.87 -2.87 19.32
CA ARG A 337 -18.44 -2.61 19.20
C ARG A 337 -18.15 -1.41 18.30
N ILE A 338 -18.85 -1.29 17.17
CA ILE A 338 -18.76 -0.12 16.29
C ILE A 338 -19.17 1.15 17.04
N ALA A 339 -20.27 1.12 17.80
CA ALA A 339 -20.71 2.26 18.59
C ALA A 339 -19.68 2.67 19.65
N ALA A 340 -19.07 1.70 20.34
CA ALA A 340 -18.03 1.94 21.33
C ALA A 340 -16.77 2.57 20.69
N LEU A 341 -16.32 2.06 19.55
CA LEU A 341 -15.20 2.65 18.81
C LEU A 341 -15.52 4.10 18.39
N LYS A 342 -16.74 4.37 17.94
CA LYS A 342 -17.17 5.73 17.53
C LYS A 342 -17.27 6.73 18.67
N ALA A 343 -17.54 6.26 19.89
CA ALA A 343 -17.56 7.11 21.07
C ALA A 343 -16.15 7.62 21.44
N SER A 344 -15.09 6.96 20.95
CA SER A 344 -13.71 7.43 21.13
C SER A 344 -13.47 8.73 20.35
N LYS A 345 -12.91 9.74 21.03
CA LYS A 345 -12.56 11.03 20.41
C LYS A 345 -11.53 10.90 19.29
N GLN A 346 -10.65 9.91 19.41
CA GLN A 346 -9.61 9.61 18.44
C GLN A 346 -9.33 8.11 18.46
N LEU A 347 -9.46 7.47 17.29
CA LEU A 347 -9.11 6.06 17.12
C LEU A 347 -7.60 5.91 16.99
N THR A 348 -7.05 4.91 17.68
CA THR A 348 -5.74 4.36 17.39
C THR A 348 -5.75 3.63 16.05
N ARG A 349 -4.56 3.35 15.48
CA ARG A 349 -4.45 2.60 14.22
C ARG A 349 -5.02 1.19 14.32
N ALA A 350 -4.89 0.54 15.47
CA ALA A 350 -5.49 -0.77 15.71
C ALA A 350 -7.02 -0.69 15.70
N GLU A 351 -7.58 0.32 16.36
CA GLU A 351 -9.03 0.57 16.39
C GLU A 351 -9.60 0.97 15.03
N GLU A 352 -8.88 1.75 14.20
CA GLU A 352 -9.29 2.04 12.82
C GLU A 352 -9.41 0.75 11.99
N ARG A 353 -8.43 -0.15 12.11
CA ARG A 353 -8.45 -1.45 11.42
C ARG A 353 -9.57 -2.35 11.92
N GLU A 354 -9.79 -2.37 13.23
CA GLU A 354 -10.91 -3.11 13.83
C GLU A 354 -12.26 -2.59 13.33
N LEU A 355 -12.45 -1.27 13.33
CA LEU A 355 -13.66 -0.63 12.81
C LEU A 355 -13.89 -0.99 11.34
N ALA A 356 -12.85 -0.91 10.52
CA ALA A 356 -12.93 -1.27 9.11
C ALA A 356 -13.28 -2.75 8.89
N ALA A 357 -12.66 -3.66 9.67
CA ALA A 357 -12.96 -5.08 9.63
C ALA A 357 -14.42 -5.36 10.03
N LEU A 358 -14.92 -4.75 11.10
CA LEU A 358 -16.31 -4.90 11.56
C LEU A 358 -17.31 -4.43 10.49
N LEU A 359 -17.04 -3.31 9.81
CA LEU A 359 -17.93 -2.79 8.76
C LEU A 359 -17.88 -3.64 7.50
N HIS A 360 -16.72 -4.17 7.14
CA HIS A 360 -16.62 -5.15 6.06
C HIS A 360 -17.42 -6.41 6.40
N SER A 361 -17.26 -6.95 7.62
CA SER A 361 -18.05 -8.08 8.09
C SER A 361 -19.55 -7.78 8.04
N GLN A 362 -20.00 -6.60 8.48
CA GLN A 362 -21.42 -6.22 8.40
C GLN A 362 -21.97 -6.19 6.96
N ARG A 363 -21.16 -5.85 5.95
CA ARG A 363 -21.58 -5.94 4.54
C ARG A 363 -21.73 -7.38 4.07
N VAL A 364 -20.86 -8.30 4.52
CA VAL A 364 -21.01 -9.73 4.24
C VAL A 364 -22.26 -10.28 4.95
N LEU A 365 -22.46 -9.91 6.23
CA LEU A 365 -23.66 -10.26 7.01
C LEU A 365 -24.93 -9.80 6.31
N ARG A 366 -24.92 -8.60 5.75
CA ARG A 366 -26.06 -8.05 5.01
C ARG A 366 -26.52 -8.99 3.91
N ASP A 367 -25.59 -9.45 3.09
CA ASP A 367 -25.91 -10.29 1.93
C ASP A 367 -26.44 -11.66 2.40
N GLU A 368 -25.88 -12.23 3.47
CA GLU A 368 -26.38 -13.46 4.12
C GLU A 368 -27.78 -13.29 4.73
N MET A 369 -28.04 -12.14 5.36
CA MET A 369 -29.33 -11.80 5.96
C MET A 369 -30.41 -11.63 4.89
N TYR A 370 -30.11 -10.95 3.78
CA TYR A 370 -31.03 -10.82 2.65
C TYR A 370 -31.38 -12.18 2.04
N ALA A 371 -30.38 -13.04 1.80
CA ALA A 371 -30.62 -14.38 1.28
C ALA A 371 -31.53 -15.19 2.21
N THR A 372 -31.26 -15.16 3.52
CA THR A 372 -32.07 -15.87 4.52
C THR A 372 -33.49 -15.31 4.63
N ALA A 373 -33.65 -13.98 4.58
CA ALA A 373 -34.96 -13.32 4.58
C ALA A 373 -35.78 -13.71 3.35
N LEU A 374 -35.15 -13.70 2.16
CA LEU A 374 -35.78 -14.08 0.90
C LEU A 374 -36.23 -15.55 0.92
N GLU A 375 -35.38 -16.46 1.40
CA GLU A 375 -35.75 -17.88 1.56
C GLU A 375 -36.96 -18.08 2.48
N ALA A 376 -37.03 -17.33 3.59
CA ALA A 376 -38.16 -17.38 4.50
C ALA A 376 -39.44 -16.88 3.83
N LEU A 377 -39.37 -15.74 3.13
CA LEU A 377 -40.51 -15.19 2.38
C LEU A 377 -41.02 -16.17 1.31
N ILE A 378 -40.12 -16.81 0.56
CA ILE A 378 -40.50 -17.80 -0.47
C ILE A 378 -41.21 -19.00 0.16
N ARG A 379 -40.79 -19.47 1.34
CA ARG A 379 -41.44 -20.59 2.04
C ARG A 379 -42.80 -20.22 2.63
N GLU A 380 -43.02 -18.95 2.93
CA GLU A 380 -44.26 -18.42 3.48
C GLU A 380 -45.27 -18.04 2.38
N MET A 381 -44.87 -18.03 1.11
CA MET A 381 -45.77 -17.81 -0.02
C MET A 381 -46.63 -19.07 -0.26
N PRO A 382 -47.97 -18.94 -0.24
CA PRO A 382 -48.90 -20.06 -0.35
C PRO A 382 -48.99 -20.67 -1.75
#